data_AF-A0A7Y2ANA4-F1
#
_entry.id   AF-A0A7Y2ANA4-F1
#
_cell.length_a   1.000
_cell.length_b   1.000
_cell.length_c   1.000
_cell.angle_alpha   90.00
_cell.angle_beta   90.00
_cell.angle_gamma   90.00
#
_symmetry.space_group_name_H-M   'P 1'
#
loop_
_entity.id
_entity.type
_entity.pdbx_description
1 polymer ?
#
loop_
_entity_poly.entity_id
_entity_poly.type
_entity_poly.pdbx_seq_one_letter_code
_entity_poly.pdbx_strand_id
1 'polypeptide(L)' 'MNRQHDRRLFLKAGAAIAASTCAPRARAQDPPKKPPSENIVIGIMGANNRGTAIAKGMLASGQAEIAYVCDVDQRVT' A
#
# COMPACT_ATOMS: atom_id res chain seq x y z
N MET A 1 -46.59 28.38 23.33
CA MET A 1 -46.07 27.04 22.94
C MET A 1 -44.65 26.89 23.50
N ASN A 2 -44.47 26.00 24.47
CA ASN A 2 -43.24 25.89 25.25
C ASN A 2 -42.24 24.95 24.54
N ARG A 3 -41.36 25.49 23.69
CA ARG A 3 -40.40 24.73 22.86
C ARG A 3 -39.41 23.88 23.67
N GLN A 4 -39.26 24.15 24.97
CA GLN A 4 -38.29 23.48 25.84
C GLN A 4 -38.58 22.00 26.11
N HIS A 5 -39.81 21.53 25.87
CA HIS A 5 -40.22 20.15 26.15
C HIS A 5 -40.71 19.39 24.90
N ASP A 6 -40.40 19.88 23.70
CA ASP A 6 -40.86 19.25 22.48
C ASP A 6 -39.98 18.02 22.15
N ARG A 7 -40.45 16.84 22.60
CA ARG A 7 -39.84 15.53 22.31
C ARG A 7 -39.63 15.30 20.82
N ARG A 8 -40.51 15.85 19.97
CA ARG A 8 -40.43 15.70 18.51
C ARG A 8 -39.26 16.49 17.95
N LEU A 9 -38.94 17.64 18.54
CA LEU A 9 -37.77 18.44 18.18
C LEU A 9 -36.48 17.72 18.60
N PHE A 10 -36.45 17.15 19.81
CA PHE A 10 -35.32 16.36 20.31
C PHE A 10 -35.01 15.15 19.42
N LEU A 11 -36.04 14.37 19.05
CA LEU A 11 -35.87 13.20 18.17
C LEU A 11 -35.40 13.59 16.76
N LYS A 12 -35.90 14.69 16.21
CA LYS A 12 -35.43 15.22 14.92
C LYS A 12 -33.96 15.67 14.97
N ALA A 13 -33.56 16.32 16.05
CA ALA A 13 -32.17 16.76 16.23
C ALA A 13 -31.21 15.57 16.36
N GLY A 14 -31.58 14.55 17.14
CA GLY A 14 -30.77 13.33 17.30
C GLY A 14 -30.58 12.54 16.00
N ALA A 15 -31.65 12.42 15.18
CA ALA A 15 -31.59 11.74 13.89
C ALA A 15 -30.64 12.44 12.89
N ALA A 16 -30.62 13.78 12.88
CA ALA A 16 -29.74 14.55 12.01
C ALA A 16 -28.25 14.38 12.37
N ILE A 17 -27.93 14.26 13.67
CA ILE A 17 -26.55 14.06 14.14
C ILE A 17 -26.06 12.65 13.77
N ALA A 18 -26.88 11.61 13.97
CA ALA A 18 -26.51 10.23 13.65
C ALA A 18 -26.18 10.03 12.15
N ALA A 19 -26.87 10.75 11.26
CA ALA A 19 -26.60 10.71 9.83
C ALA A 19 -25.20 11.26 9.48
N SER A 20 -24.70 12.24 10.24
CA SER A 20 -23.36 12.82 10.02
C SER A 20 -22.21 11.94 10.51
N THR A 21 -22.43 11.10 11.53
CA THR A 21 -21.41 10.17 12.05
C THR A 21 -21.32 8.87 11.27
N CYS A 22 -22.40 8.48 10.57
CA CYS A 22 -22.43 7.31 9.70
C CYS A 22 -22.07 7.63 8.24
N ALA A 23 -21.79 8.90 7.91
CA ALA A 23 -21.18 9.21 6.63
C ALA A 23 -19.85 8.44 6.57
N PRO A 24 -19.66 7.52 5.61
CA PRO A 24 -18.39 6.86 5.45
C PRO A 24 -17.37 7.98 5.29
N ARG A 25 -16.39 8.02 6.19
CA ARG A 25 -15.20 8.82 5.97
C ARG A 25 -14.57 8.21 4.73
N ALA A 26 -14.92 8.74 3.56
CA ALA A 26 -14.24 8.53 2.30
C ALA A 26 -12.86 9.15 2.46
N ARG A 27 -12.03 8.53 3.29
CA ARG A 27 -10.59 8.64 3.16
C ARG A 27 -10.35 8.08 1.78
N ALA A 28 -9.87 8.93 0.88
CA ALA A 28 -9.23 8.47 -0.33
C ALA A 28 -8.18 7.46 0.15
N GLN A 29 -8.50 6.18 0.09
CA GLN A 29 -7.54 5.14 0.34
C GLN A 29 -6.61 5.25 -0.86
N ASP A 30 -5.40 5.73 -0.62
CA ASP A 30 -4.33 5.62 -1.60
C ASP A 30 -4.37 4.18 -2.16
N PRO A 31 -4.14 3.99 -3.47
CA PRO A 31 -4.14 2.65 -4.05
C PRO A 31 -3.30 1.74 -3.16
N PRO A 32 -3.77 0.51 -2.87
CA PRO A 32 -3.14 -0.36 -1.87
C PRO A 32 -1.66 -0.49 -2.20
N LYS A 33 -0.83 0.18 -1.40
CA LYS A 33 0.63 0.11 -1.54
C LYS A 33 1.00 -1.33 -1.24
N LYS A 34 1.65 -2.02 -2.18
CA LYS A 34 2.13 -3.39 -1.95
C LYS A 34 2.91 -3.42 -0.64
N PRO A 35 2.55 -4.32 0.30
CA PRO A 35 3.23 -4.39 1.58
C PRO A 35 4.71 -4.74 1.35
N PRO A 36 5.64 -4.16 2.14
CA PRO A 36 7.07 -4.43 1.98
C PRO A 36 7.44 -5.93 2.04
N SER A 37 6.62 -6.75 2.70
CA SER A 37 6.79 -8.20 2.77
C SER A 37 6.61 -8.93 1.44
N GLU A 38 6.02 -8.29 0.43
CA GLU A 38 5.85 -8.87 -0.92
C GLU A 38 7.06 -8.68 -1.83
N ASN A 39 8.08 -7.91 -1.41
CA ASN A 39 9.29 -7.70 -2.18
C ASN A 39 10.53 -8.18 -1.40
N ILE A 40 11.32 -9.05 -2.04
CA ILE A 40 12.63 -9.46 -1.52
C ILE A 40 13.73 -8.62 -2.15
N VAL A 41 14.65 -8.13 -1.32
CA VAL A 41 15.85 -7.42 -1.78
C VAL A 41 17.01 -8.40 -1.82
N ILE A 42 17.60 -8.59 -2.99
CA ILE A 42 18.64 -9.60 -3.22
C ILE A 42 19.91 -8.98 -3.82
N GLY A 43 21.05 -9.63 -3.56
CA GLY A 43 22.33 -9.36 -4.23
C GLY A 43 22.67 -10.49 -5.20
N ILE A 44 23.27 -10.14 -6.34
CA ILE A 44 23.75 -11.10 -7.35
C ILE A 44 25.28 -11.22 -7.24
N MET A 45 25.76 -12.44 -7.01
CA MET A 45 27.18 -12.78 -7.06
C MET A 45 27.49 -13.52 -8.37
N GLY A 46 28.31 -12.94 -9.23
CA GLY A 46 28.57 -13.39 -10.59
C GLY A 46 27.38 -13.13 -11.50
N ALA A 47 27.35 -11.98 -12.17
CA ALA A 47 26.21 -11.53 -12.98
C ALA A 47 26.39 -11.69 -14.51
N ASN A 48 27.43 -12.41 -14.93
CA ASN A 48 27.60 -12.89 -16.30
C ASN A 48 26.57 -13.98 -16.69
N ASN A 49 26.60 -14.45 -17.95
CA ASN A 49 25.82 -15.57 -18.53
C ASN A 49 24.60 -16.06 -17.70
N ARG A 50 24.79 -17.03 -16.79
CA ARG A 50 23.70 -17.56 -15.95
C ARG A 50 23.19 -16.58 -14.90
N GLY A 51 24.07 -15.82 -14.27
CA GLY A 51 23.70 -14.78 -13.31
C GLY A 51 22.78 -13.74 -13.94
N THR A 52 23.05 -13.32 -15.19
CA THR A 52 22.15 -12.43 -15.94
C THR A 52 20.79 -13.07 -16.17
N ALA A 53 20.74 -14.35 -16.54
CA ALA A 53 19.48 -15.06 -16.78
C ALA A 53 18.64 -15.20 -15.50
N ILE A 54 19.29 -15.51 -14.37
CA ILE A 54 18.64 -15.59 -13.06
C ILE A 54 18.14 -14.22 -12.63
N ALA A 55 18.97 -13.17 -12.74
CA ALA A 55 18.58 -11.79 -12.42
C ALA A 55 17.34 -11.36 -13.22
N LYS A 56 17.32 -11.64 -14.52
CA LYS A 56 16.16 -11.37 -15.38
C LYS A 56 14.91 -12.13 -14.93
N GLY A 57 15.05 -13.42 -14.59
CA GLY A 57 13.93 -14.22 -14.07
C GLY A 57 13.38 -13.69 -12.74
N MET A 58 14.26 -13.26 -11.83
CA MET A 58 13.89 -12.69 -10.55
C MET A 58 13.17 -11.34 -10.72
N LEU A 59 13.68 -10.45 -11.57
CA LEU A 59 13.02 -9.17 -11.88
C LEU A 59 11.65 -9.39 -12.55
N ALA A 60 11.56 -10.35 -13.47
CA ALA A 60 10.31 -10.68 -14.16
C ALA A 60 9.22 -11.22 -13.20
N SER A 61 9.59 -11.75 -12.04
CA SER A 61 8.62 -12.20 -11.03
C SER A 61 7.83 -11.05 -10.39
N GLY A 62 8.33 -9.81 -10.47
CA GLY A 62 7.72 -8.63 -9.85
C GLY A 62 7.71 -8.63 -8.31
N GLN A 63 8.45 -9.56 -7.70
CA GLN A 63 8.55 -9.76 -6.25
C GLN A 63 9.99 -9.61 -5.75
N ALA A 64 10.95 -9.30 -6.63
CA ALA A 64 12.36 -9.18 -6.28
C ALA A 64 12.96 -7.86 -6.78
N GLU A 65 13.75 -7.22 -5.93
CA GLU A 65 14.57 -6.07 -6.23
C GLU A 65 16.05 -6.48 -6.11
N ILE A 66 16.87 -6.11 -7.09
CA ILE A 66 18.31 -6.37 -7.06
C ILE A 66 19.02 -5.11 -6.58
N ALA A 67 19.52 -5.13 -5.34
CA ALA A 67 20.18 -3.97 -4.74
C ALA A 67 21.70 -3.97 -4.93
N TYR A 68 22.30 -5.15 -5.13
CA TYR A 68 23.75 -5.28 -5.22
C TYR A 68 24.14 -6.26 -6.32
N VAL A 69 25.23 -5.93 -7.03
CA VAL A 69 25.88 -6.82 -7.98
C VAL A 69 27.36 -6.90 -7.60
N CYS A 70 27.91 -8.10 -7.66
CA CYS A 70 29.32 -8.34 -7.46
C CYS A 70 29.81 -9.30 -8.54
N ASP A 71 30.76 -8.86 -9.36
CA ASP A 71 31.46 -9.71 -10.33
C ASP A 71 32.96 -9.41 -10.30
N VAL A 72 33.77 -10.37 -10.73
CA VAL A 72 35.21 -10.16 -10.92
C VAL A 72 35.45 -9.29 -12.15
N ASP A 73 34.58 -9.37 -13.17
CA ASP A 73 34.63 -8.48 -14.32
C ASP A 73 33.96 -7.14 -14.00
N GLN A 74 34.76 -6.07 -13.97
CA GLN A 74 34.28 -4.71 -13.71
C GLN A 74 33.32 -4.17 -14.77
N ARG A 75 33.22 -4.80 -15.96
CA ARG A 75 32.21 -4.41 -16.96
C ARG A 75 30.79 -4.83 -16.58
N VAL A 76 30.66 -5.72 -15.60
CA VAL A 76 29.40 -6.36 -15.21
C VAL A 76 28.81 -5.75 -13.93
N THR A 77 29.65 -5.14 -13.09
CA THR A 77 29.25 -4.46 -11.84
C THR A 77 29.09 -2.97 -12.08
#